data_AF-A0A9E1IYA0-F1
#
_entry.id   AF-A0A9E1IYA0-F1
#
_cell.length_a   1.000
_cell.length_b   1.000
_cell.length_c   1.000
_cell.angle_alpha   90.00
_cell.angle_beta   90.00
_cell.angle_gamma   90.00
#
_symmetry.space_group_name_H-M   'P 1'
#
loop_
_entity.id
_entity.type
_entity.pdbx_description
1 polymer ?
#
loop_
_entity_poly.entity_id
_entity_poly.type
_entity_poly.pdbx_seq_one_letter_code
_entity_poly.pdbx_strand_id
1 'polypeptide(L)'
;MLDKETVGRWIGWLELPLALYLKSNLKPSGSDWFQKSVIDHLRSNEMISKAKKSHDIKALDVNALLDVFLVNWEGIRGKNNIPSSFKNTIHRMKDIRHKYLGHKGVILDINTTGYKDLDILIEFTDQIGADELKEKFNRERDKEIIRLSKDIRSKADSYLEPIESKEYEAEVLSVSAAETILLIEKYLIHSCPNSYSYKKTEHITFRTPPYGEMNTIYKIDKVMLVPKNYQNNLEYFDSQGLSLEEMERLRNYIDKNPFTKNDRFYLLSKWKKLPQKHRPTEYKNEAMYFSINQLVTGNEEQ
;
A
#
# COMPACT_ATOMS: atom_id res chain seq x y z
N MET A 1 -4.15 18.35 -5.95
CA MET A 1 -3.16 17.41 -5.39
C MET A 1 -2.98 17.80 -3.94
N LEU A 2 -3.19 16.87 -3.02
CA LEU A 2 -2.89 17.12 -1.61
C LEU A 2 -1.39 17.34 -1.46
N ASP A 3 -1.02 18.49 -0.95
CA ASP A 3 0.37 18.81 -0.61
C ASP A 3 0.57 18.79 0.90
N LYS A 4 1.83 18.69 1.29
CA LYS A 4 2.25 18.53 2.68
C LYS A 4 1.80 19.71 3.55
N GLU A 5 1.89 20.93 3.03
CA GLU A 5 1.59 22.15 3.76
C GLU A 5 0.09 22.29 3.98
N THR A 6 -0.72 21.89 3.01
CA THR A 6 -2.18 21.87 3.12
C THR A 6 -2.64 20.89 4.20
N VAL A 7 -2.15 19.65 4.20
CA VAL A 7 -2.49 18.68 5.25
C VAL A 7 -1.93 19.13 6.61
N GLY A 8 -0.71 19.67 6.65
CA GLY A 8 -0.13 20.23 7.86
C GLY A 8 -0.98 21.35 8.48
N ARG A 9 -1.52 22.27 7.65
CA ARG A 9 -2.46 23.31 8.10
C ARG A 9 -3.75 22.72 8.65
N TRP A 10 -4.30 21.69 7.99
CA TRP A 10 -5.51 21.02 8.45
C TRP A 10 -5.34 20.31 9.78
N ILE A 11 -4.18 19.68 9.99
CA ILE A 11 -3.82 19.12 11.30
C ILE A 11 -3.83 20.24 12.34
N GLY A 12 -3.23 21.40 12.05
CA GLY A 12 -3.28 22.57 12.94
C GLY A 12 -4.71 23.03 13.29
N TRP A 13 -5.68 22.86 12.39
CA TRP A 13 -7.08 23.20 12.71
C TRP A 13 -7.74 22.27 13.73
N LEU A 14 -7.13 21.12 14.03
CA LEU A 14 -7.57 20.24 15.12
C LEU A 14 -7.27 20.80 16.51
N GLU A 15 -6.39 21.81 16.65
CA GLU A 15 -6.01 22.36 17.96
C GLU A 15 -7.21 22.75 18.82
N LEU A 16 -8.11 23.57 18.28
CA LEU A 16 -9.26 24.07 19.04
C LEU A 16 -10.29 22.96 19.33
N PRO A 17 -10.76 22.16 18.36
CA PRO A 17 -11.72 21.08 18.64
C PRO A 17 -11.16 20.03 19.61
N LEU A 18 -9.90 19.63 19.45
CA LEU A 18 -9.25 18.66 20.35
C LEU A 18 -9.07 19.24 21.76
N ALA A 19 -8.67 20.51 21.88
CA ALA A 19 -8.59 21.18 23.17
C ALA A 19 -9.95 21.27 23.86
N LEU A 20 -11.02 21.58 23.13
CA LEU A 20 -12.38 21.61 23.68
C LEU A 20 -12.84 20.21 24.13
N TYR A 21 -12.60 19.20 23.30
CA TYR A 21 -12.90 17.82 23.63
C TYR A 21 -12.18 17.38 24.90
N LEU A 22 -10.85 17.58 24.97
CA LEU A 22 -10.06 17.24 26.15
C LEU A 22 -10.49 18.04 27.37
N LYS A 23 -10.78 19.34 27.23
CA LYS A 23 -11.27 20.18 28.35
C LYS A 23 -12.59 19.67 28.92
N SER A 24 -13.47 19.11 28.10
CA SER A 24 -14.74 18.53 28.55
C SER A 24 -14.54 17.16 29.21
N ASN A 25 -13.63 16.34 28.70
CA ASN A 25 -13.44 14.95 29.12
C ASN A 25 -12.40 14.77 30.24
N LEU A 26 -11.45 15.69 30.39
CA LEU A 26 -10.40 15.62 31.39
C LEU A 26 -10.87 16.06 32.78
N LYS A 27 -11.87 16.93 32.89
CA LYS A 27 -12.32 17.54 34.16
C LYS A 27 -12.48 16.50 35.29
N PRO A 28 -11.56 16.42 36.25
CA PRO A 28 -11.73 15.69 37.50
C PRO A 28 -12.15 16.65 38.62
N SER A 29 -12.62 16.06 39.72
CA SER A 29 -13.27 16.71 40.87
C SER A 29 -12.34 17.52 41.80
N GLY A 30 -11.20 18.06 41.32
CA GLY A 30 -10.18 18.67 42.19
C GLY A 30 -9.48 19.90 41.60
N SER A 31 -8.99 20.80 42.45
CA SER A 31 -8.39 22.09 42.07
C SER A 31 -7.07 21.98 41.30
N ASP A 32 -6.34 20.87 41.43
CA ASP A 32 -5.01 20.67 40.84
C ASP A 32 -5.01 19.86 39.53
N TRP A 33 -6.20 19.67 38.94
CA TRP A 33 -6.35 18.80 37.77
C TRP A 33 -5.54 19.26 36.56
N PHE A 34 -5.43 20.58 36.36
CA PHE A 34 -4.72 21.11 35.20
C PHE A 34 -3.22 20.83 35.29
N GLN A 35 -2.64 20.93 36.50
CA GLN A 35 -1.25 20.59 36.72
C GLN A 35 -1.01 19.09 36.47
N LYS A 36 -1.77 18.24 37.15
CA LYS A 36 -1.58 16.78 37.11
C LYS A 36 -1.95 16.14 35.77
N SER A 37 -3.06 16.53 35.16
CA SER A 37 -3.54 15.90 33.92
C SER A 37 -2.93 16.52 32.68
N VAL A 38 -2.52 17.79 32.72
CA VAL A 38 -2.02 18.50 31.53
C VAL A 38 -0.52 18.80 31.68
N ILE A 39 -0.14 19.67 32.62
CA ILE A 39 1.22 20.24 32.66
C ILE A 39 2.30 19.17 32.89
N ASP A 40 2.08 18.26 33.84
CA ASP A 40 3.06 17.22 34.22
C ASP A 40 3.38 16.23 33.07
N HIS A 41 2.55 16.21 32.03
CA HIS A 41 2.67 15.30 30.89
C HIS A 41 3.18 15.97 29.61
N LEU A 42 3.46 17.28 29.65
CA LEU A 42 4.03 18.00 28.52
C LEU A 42 5.54 17.78 28.46
N ARG A 43 6.04 17.48 27.25
CA ARG A 43 7.48 17.26 27.01
C ARG A 43 8.23 18.52 26.60
N SER A 44 7.54 19.50 26.01
CA SER A 44 8.15 20.74 25.51
C SER A 44 8.12 21.83 26.58
N ASN A 45 9.29 22.39 26.91
CA ASN A 45 9.40 23.54 27.82
C ASN A 45 8.58 24.75 27.34
N GLU A 46 8.48 24.95 26.03
CA GLU A 46 7.64 26.00 25.44
C GLU A 46 6.16 25.76 25.75
N MET A 47 5.68 24.52 25.55
CA MET A 47 4.28 24.16 25.82
C MET A 47 3.97 24.23 27.31
N ILE A 48 4.89 23.80 28.18
CA ILE A 48 4.78 23.93 29.64
C ILE A 48 4.62 25.41 30.02
N SER A 49 5.47 26.28 29.48
CA SER A 49 5.42 27.72 29.74
C SER A 49 4.08 28.33 29.28
N LYS A 50 3.64 28.01 28.05
CA LYS A 50 2.35 28.48 27.52
C LYS A 50 1.18 28.02 28.39
N ALA A 51 1.13 26.74 28.74
CA ALA A 51 0.07 26.18 29.59
C ALA A 51 0.04 26.81 30.98
N LYS A 52 1.20 26.99 31.63
CA LYS A 52 1.29 27.64 32.94
C LYS A 52 0.82 29.10 32.89
N LYS A 53 1.17 29.83 31.84
CA LYS A 53 0.79 31.25 31.68
C LYS A 53 -0.70 31.42 31.35
N SER A 54 -1.26 30.59 30.47
CA SER A 54 -2.66 30.70 30.06
C SER A 54 -3.62 30.06 31.05
N HIS A 55 -3.16 29.05 31.80
CA HIS A 55 -4.00 28.12 32.55
C HIS A 55 -5.15 27.54 31.69
N ASP A 56 -4.93 27.39 30.38
CA ASP A 56 -5.92 26.87 29.44
C ASP A 56 -5.27 25.91 28.45
N ILE A 57 -5.87 24.72 28.33
CA ILE A 57 -5.43 23.65 27.42
C ILE A 57 -5.49 24.09 25.95
N LYS A 58 -6.32 25.09 25.63
CA LYS A 58 -6.41 25.72 24.30
C LYS A 58 -5.11 26.40 23.84
N ALA A 59 -4.15 26.64 24.74
CA ALA A 59 -2.86 27.23 24.39
C ALA A 59 -1.85 26.20 23.84
N LEU A 60 -2.22 24.93 23.81
CA LEU A 60 -1.37 23.83 23.38
C LEU A 60 -1.52 23.54 21.89
N ASP A 61 -0.43 23.12 21.27
CA ASP A 61 -0.45 22.60 19.90
C ASP A 61 -1.03 21.18 19.85
N VAL A 62 -1.31 20.70 18.62
CA VAL A 62 -1.85 19.35 18.41
C VAL A 62 -0.97 18.26 19.01
N ASN A 63 0.35 18.43 19.02
CA ASN A 63 1.25 17.39 19.55
C ASN A 63 1.06 17.22 21.05
N ALA A 64 1.11 18.33 21.77
CA ALA A 64 0.92 18.39 23.19
C ALA A 64 -0.48 17.89 23.58
N LEU A 65 -1.51 18.26 22.82
CA LEU A 65 -2.87 17.77 23.02
C LEU A 65 -2.99 16.25 22.84
N LEU A 66 -2.38 15.68 21.78
CA LEU A 66 -2.38 14.23 21.56
C LEU A 66 -1.61 13.48 22.66
N ASP A 67 -0.50 14.03 23.15
CA ASP A 67 0.25 13.47 24.29
C ASP A 67 -0.59 13.47 25.57
N VAL A 68 -1.23 14.59 25.88
CA VAL A 68 -2.15 14.73 27.02
C VAL A 68 -3.30 13.72 26.90
N PHE A 69 -3.86 13.53 25.70
CA PHE A 69 -4.91 12.54 25.47
C PHE A 69 -4.43 11.13 25.82
N LEU A 70 -3.31 10.69 25.23
CA LEU A 70 -2.82 9.32 25.40
C LEU A 70 -2.47 8.98 26.85
N VAL A 71 -1.86 9.90 27.59
CA VAL A 71 -1.50 9.67 28.99
C VAL A 71 -2.75 9.53 29.85
N ASN A 72 -3.77 10.37 29.62
CA ASN A 72 -5.01 10.35 30.39
C ASN A 72 -6.04 9.34 29.84
N TRP A 73 -5.64 8.47 28.89
CA TRP A 73 -6.54 7.61 28.13
C TRP A 73 -7.46 6.76 29.00
N GLU A 74 -6.92 6.04 29.99
CA GLU A 74 -7.74 5.15 30.83
C GLU A 74 -8.78 5.94 31.64
N GLY A 75 -8.42 7.14 32.12
CA GLY A 75 -9.34 8.03 32.83
C GLY A 75 -10.43 8.62 31.94
N ILE A 76 -10.07 9.00 30.71
CA ILE A 76 -11.01 9.54 29.72
C ILE A 76 -11.96 8.43 29.24
N ARG A 77 -11.43 7.26 28.87
CA ARG A 77 -12.20 6.10 28.40
C ARG A 77 -13.10 5.52 29.49
N GLY A 78 -12.66 5.48 30.75
CA GLY A 78 -13.49 4.96 31.84
C GLY A 78 -14.74 5.81 32.11
N LYS A 79 -14.66 7.13 31.88
CA LYS A 79 -15.74 8.09 32.15
C LYS A 79 -16.65 8.33 30.95
N ASN A 80 -16.15 8.09 29.75
CA ASN A 80 -16.84 8.38 28.50
C ASN A 80 -16.89 7.09 27.70
N ASN A 81 -18.05 6.74 27.12
CA ASN A 81 -18.24 5.47 26.39
C ASN A 81 -17.48 5.44 25.05
N ILE A 82 -16.15 5.58 25.11
CA ILE A 82 -15.24 5.73 23.98
C ILE A 82 -14.71 4.34 23.59
N PRO A 83 -14.78 3.97 22.29
CA PRO A 83 -14.25 2.70 21.82
C PRO A 83 -12.75 2.53 22.10
N SER A 84 -12.33 1.33 22.51
CA SER A 84 -10.90 1.02 22.70
C SER A 84 -10.06 1.22 21.44
N SER A 85 -10.67 1.02 20.27
CA SER A 85 -10.05 1.25 18.96
C SER A 85 -9.61 2.70 18.77
N PHE A 86 -10.26 3.67 19.42
CA PHE A 86 -9.93 5.07 19.25
C PHE A 86 -8.51 5.41 19.75
N LYS A 87 -7.98 4.64 20.71
CA LYS A 87 -6.57 4.76 21.12
C LYS A 87 -5.61 4.58 19.95
N ASN A 88 -5.90 3.62 19.06
CA ASN A 88 -5.10 3.38 17.87
C ASN A 88 -5.21 4.54 16.89
N THR A 89 -6.39 5.14 16.74
CA THR A 89 -6.63 6.34 15.93
C THR A 89 -5.81 7.52 16.44
N ILE A 90 -5.71 7.72 17.76
CA ILE A 90 -4.86 8.76 18.37
C ILE A 90 -3.37 8.50 18.08
N HIS A 91 -2.90 7.25 18.16
CA HIS A 91 -1.52 6.90 17.77
C HIS A 91 -1.25 7.20 16.29
N ARG A 92 -2.15 6.78 15.39
CA ARG A 92 -2.04 7.06 13.96
C ARG A 92 -2.06 8.56 13.66
N MET A 93 -2.81 9.35 14.43
CA MET A 93 -2.79 10.82 14.34
C MET A 93 -1.43 11.41 14.69
N LYS A 94 -0.70 10.83 15.65
CA LYS A 94 0.69 11.26 15.93
C LYS A 94 1.61 10.94 14.77
N ASP A 95 1.45 9.78 14.14
CA ASP A 95 2.24 9.38 12.96
C ASP A 95 1.95 10.31 11.77
N ILE A 96 0.68 10.60 11.50
CA ILE A 96 0.23 11.56 10.49
C ILE A 96 0.81 12.95 10.79
N ARG A 97 0.73 13.44 12.04
CA ARG A 97 1.34 14.71 12.42
C ARG A 97 2.85 14.70 12.15
N HIS A 98 3.55 13.66 12.56
CA HIS A 98 4.99 13.54 12.35
C HIS A 98 5.34 13.55 10.85
N LYS A 99 4.55 12.84 10.04
CA LYS A 99 4.63 12.82 8.57
C LYS A 99 4.54 14.23 7.98
N TYR A 100 3.48 14.98 8.30
CA TYR A 100 3.20 16.26 7.65
C TYR A 100 3.89 17.49 8.26
N LEU A 101 4.20 17.47 9.56
CA LEU A 101 4.76 18.62 10.30
C LEU A 101 6.18 18.37 10.85
N GLY A 102 6.63 17.12 10.95
CA GLY A 102 7.86 16.74 11.67
C GLY A 102 9.17 16.87 10.89
N HIS A 103 9.14 16.79 9.56
CA HIS A 103 10.36 16.84 8.73
C HIS A 103 10.36 17.99 7.73
N LYS A 104 11.30 18.93 7.85
CA LYS A 104 11.69 19.80 6.73
C LYS A 104 12.54 18.97 5.76
N GLY A 105 12.11 18.82 4.50
CA GLY A 105 12.93 18.24 3.43
C GLY A 105 12.63 16.80 3.00
N VAL A 106 11.68 16.08 3.63
CA VAL A 106 11.26 14.75 3.12
C VAL A 106 10.19 14.94 2.05
N ILE A 107 10.50 14.52 0.82
CA ILE A 107 9.55 14.32 -0.27
C ILE A 107 8.67 13.15 0.12
N LEU A 108 7.46 13.47 0.60
CA LEU A 108 6.44 12.47 0.90
C LEU A 108 5.67 12.22 -0.39
N ASP A 109 5.57 10.95 -0.80
CA ASP A 109 4.62 10.58 -1.83
C ASP A 109 3.21 10.56 -1.24
N ILE A 110 2.63 11.76 -1.12
CA ILE A 110 1.26 11.99 -0.64
C ILE A 110 0.26 11.35 -1.61
N ASN A 111 0.67 11.04 -2.86
CA ASN A 111 -0.22 10.55 -3.90
C ASN A 111 -0.68 9.10 -3.67
N THR A 112 0.03 8.27 -2.91
CA THR A 112 -0.38 6.86 -2.66
C THR A 112 -1.10 6.66 -1.33
N THR A 113 -0.86 7.54 -0.35
CA THR A 113 -1.36 7.35 1.04
C THR A 113 -2.21 8.50 1.57
N GLY A 114 -2.31 9.63 0.86
CA GLY A 114 -3.02 10.83 1.34
C GLY A 114 -4.49 10.61 1.65
N TYR A 115 -5.21 9.81 0.85
CA TYR A 115 -6.62 9.49 1.13
C TYR A 115 -6.80 8.61 2.38
N LYS A 116 -5.85 7.69 2.65
CA LYS A 116 -5.86 6.86 3.86
C LYS A 116 -5.60 7.68 5.12
N ASP A 117 -4.73 8.69 5.02
CA ASP A 117 -4.51 9.63 6.12
C ASP A 117 -5.76 10.50 6.36
N LEU A 118 -6.48 10.86 5.30
CA LEU A 118 -7.76 11.55 5.40
C LEU A 118 -8.84 10.70 6.06
N ASP A 119 -8.90 9.39 5.81
CA ASP A 119 -9.82 8.49 6.52
C ASP A 119 -9.58 8.52 8.04
N ILE A 120 -8.32 8.62 8.47
CA ILE A 120 -7.97 8.73 9.90
C ILE A 120 -8.28 10.10 10.46
N LEU A 121 -8.06 11.16 9.69
CA LEU A 121 -8.50 12.50 10.07
C LEU A 121 -10.03 12.55 10.23
N ILE A 122 -10.78 11.91 9.32
CA ILE A 122 -12.25 11.81 9.37
C ILE A 122 -12.68 11.05 10.63
N GLU A 123 -12.16 9.84 10.84
CA GLU A 123 -12.46 9.03 12.03
C GLU A 123 -12.14 9.79 13.31
N PHE A 124 -10.99 10.46 13.35
CA PHE A 124 -10.59 11.25 14.51
C PHE A 124 -11.54 12.43 14.77
N THR A 125 -11.89 13.19 13.73
CA THR A 125 -12.82 14.33 13.85
C THR A 125 -14.22 13.90 14.25
N ASP A 126 -14.69 12.75 13.78
CA ASP A 126 -15.98 12.18 14.17
C ASP A 126 -16.01 11.90 15.67
N GLN A 127 -14.97 11.24 16.19
CA GLN A 127 -14.89 10.87 17.61
C GLN A 127 -14.76 12.07 18.55
N ILE A 128 -14.16 13.18 18.11
CA ILE A 128 -14.06 14.40 18.91
C ILE A 128 -15.22 15.38 18.68
N GLY A 129 -16.20 15.05 17.82
CA GLY A 129 -17.35 15.92 17.50
C GLY A 129 -16.99 17.17 16.71
N ALA A 130 -15.99 17.08 15.83
CA ALA A 130 -15.54 18.18 14.97
C ALA A 130 -16.17 18.10 13.57
N ASP A 131 -17.49 18.21 13.49
CA ASP A 131 -18.28 17.93 12.29
C ASP A 131 -17.89 18.77 11.06
N GLU A 132 -17.62 20.06 11.25
CA GLU A 132 -17.18 20.94 10.14
C GLU A 132 -15.87 20.48 9.49
N LEU A 133 -14.92 20.00 10.32
CA LEU A 133 -13.66 19.46 9.83
C LEU A 133 -13.86 18.08 9.21
N LYS A 134 -14.69 17.24 9.83
CA LYS A 134 -15.07 15.93 9.28
C LYS A 134 -15.64 16.07 7.88
N GLU A 135 -16.59 16.97 7.67
CA GLU A 135 -17.16 17.24 6.35
C GLU A 135 -16.11 17.74 5.36
N LYS A 136 -15.24 18.65 5.80
CA LYS A 136 -14.15 19.13 4.96
C LYS A 136 -13.25 17.98 4.53
N PHE A 137 -12.82 17.12 5.44
CA PHE A 137 -11.95 15.99 5.13
C PHE A 137 -12.62 14.97 4.23
N ASN A 138 -13.92 14.71 4.40
CA ASN A 138 -14.68 13.90 3.45
C ASN A 138 -14.65 14.49 2.04
N ARG A 139 -14.95 15.80 1.88
CA ARG A 139 -14.90 16.47 0.58
C ARG A 139 -13.53 16.38 -0.07
N GLU A 140 -12.46 16.56 0.69
CA GLU A 140 -11.09 16.49 0.17
C GLU A 140 -10.65 15.06 -0.14
N ARG A 141 -11.07 14.08 0.66
CA ARG A 141 -10.87 12.65 0.36
C ARG A 141 -11.56 12.26 -0.93
N ASP A 142 -12.81 12.67 -1.13
CA ASP A 142 -13.57 12.32 -2.34
C ASP A 142 -12.95 12.94 -3.60
N LYS A 143 -12.47 14.20 -3.51
CA LYS A 143 -11.69 14.83 -4.57
C LYS A 143 -10.42 14.04 -4.90
N GLU A 144 -9.72 13.55 -3.89
CA GLU A 144 -8.49 12.77 -4.08
C GLU A 144 -8.78 11.40 -4.67
N ILE A 145 -9.83 10.70 -4.23
CA ILE A 145 -10.28 9.45 -4.83
C ILE A 145 -10.64 9.65 -6.32
N ILE A 146 -11.38 10.72 -6.64
CA ILE A 146 -11.71 11.06 -8.03
C ILE A 146 -10.45 11.36 -8.83
N ARG A 147 -9.51 12.12 -8.26
CA ARG A 147 -8.22 12.41 -8.90
C ARG A 147 -7.45 11.13 -9.17
N LEU A 148 -7.26 10.27 -8.17
CA LEU A 148 -6.58 8.99 -8.33
C LEU A 148 -7.29 8.11 -9.36
N SER A 149 -8.62 8.09 -9.37
CA SER A 149 -9.39 7.37 -10.39
C SER A 149 -9.23 7.96 -11.79
N LYS A 150 -9.00 9.27 -11.92
CA LYS A 150 -8.69 9.95 -13.18
C LYS A 150 -7.24 9.75 -13.60
N ASP A 151 -6.30 9.73 -12.66
CA ASP A 151 -4.88 9.47 -12.91
C ASP A 151 -4.66 7.99 -13.27
N ILE A 152 -5.41 7.06 -12.66
CA ILE A 152 -5.44 5.65 -13.03
C ILE A 152 -6.04 5.51 -14.44
N ARG A 153 -7.16 6.19 -14.72
CA ARG A 153 -7.75 6.19 -16.06
C ARG A 153 -6.87 6.85 -17.10
N SER A 154 -6.24 7.98 -16.81
CA SER A 154 -5.35 8.67 -17.74
C SER A 154 -4.05 7.93 -17.92
N LYS A 155 -3.55 7.22 -16.90
CA LYS A 155 -2.45 6.26 -17.06
C LYS A 155 -2.88 5.08 -17.92
N ALA A 156 -4.05 4.50 -17.66
CA ALA A 156 -4.62 3.45 -18.50
C ALA A 156 -4.81 3.92 -19.95
N ASP A 157 -5.26 5.15 -20.16
CA ASP A 157 -5.46 5.79 -21.46
C ASP A 157 -4.12 6.24 -22.07
N SER A 158 -3.08 6.53 -21.29
CA SER A 158 -1.70 6.76 -21.78
C SER A 158 -0.95 5.47 -22.07
N TYR A 159 -1.44 4.33 -21.56
CA TYR A 159 -1.07 2.99 -22.02
C TYR A 159 -1.91 2.56 -23.23
N LEU A 160 -3.05 3.22 -23.48
CA LEU A 160 -3.74 3.24 -24.75
C LEU A 160 -3.16 4.36 -25.62
N GLU A 161 -1.90 4.18 -26.00
CA GLU A 161 -1.55 4.60 -27.36
C GLU A 161 -2.64 4.03 -28.31
N PRO A 162 -2.98 4.71 -29.43
CA PRO A 162 -3.68 4.01 -30.50
C PRO A 162 -3.00 2.65 -30.66
N ILE A 163 -3.77 1.59 -30.86
CA ILE A 163 -3.21 0.28 -31.20
C ILE A 163 -2.48 0.45 -32.54
N GLU A 164 -1.30 1.05 -32.52
CA GLU A 164 -0.17 0.52 -33.23
C GLU A 164 -0.04 -0.88 -32.65
N SER A 165 -0.39 -1.84 -33.50
CA SER A 165 -0.07 -3.23 -33.34
C SER A 165 1.27 -3.37 -32.65
N LYS A 166 1.28 -3.59 -31.33
CA LYS A 166 2.42 -4.22 -30.69
C LYS A 166 2.47 -5.59 -31.35
N GLU A 167 3.29 -5.72 -32.38
CA GLU A 167 3.59 -7.01 -32.96
C GLU A 167 4.18 -7.85 -31.82
N TYR A 168 3.32 -8.66 -31.20
CA TYR A 168 3.78 -9.66 -30.26
C TYR A 168 4.64 -10.63 -31.08
N GLU A 169 5.91 -10.72 -30.72
CA GLU A 169 6.87 -11.55 -31.43
C GLU A 169 6.58 -13.05 -31.26
N ALA A 170 5.72 -13.41 -30.28
CA ALA A 170 5.16 -14.73 -30.07
C ALA A 170 3.87 -14.68 -29.24
N GLU A 171 2.97 -15.66 -29.43
CA GLU A 171 1.70 -15.73 -28.69
C GLU A 171 1.88 -16.25 -27.25
N VAL A 172 2.59 -17.37 -27.08
CA VAL A 172 2.80 -18.02 -25.78
C VAL A 172 4.27 -18.32 -25.55
N LEU A 173 4.86 -17.72 -24.51
CA LEU A 173 6.18 -18.08 -24.00
C LEU A 173 6.08 -19.40 -23.22
N SER A 174 6.98 -20.34 -23.47
CA SER A 174 7.09 -21.58 -22.73
C SER A 174 8.45 -21.67 -22.07
N VAL A 175 8.49 -21.85 -20.75
CA VAL A 175 9.75 -21.95 -19.98
C VAL A 175 9.77 -23.19 -19.11
N SER A 176 10.97 -23.74 -18.87
CA SER A 176 11.16 -24.81 -17.91
C SER A 176 10.92 -24.30 -16.49
N ALA A 177 10.11 -25.02 -15.71
CA ALA A 177 9.76 -24.63 -14.34
C ALA A 177 9.99 -25.73 -13.32
N ALA A 178 10.87 -26.68 -13.60
CA ALA A 178 11.13 -27.88 -12.79
C ALA A 178 11.02 -27.66 -11.27
N GLU A 179 11.92 -26.87 -10.70
CA GLU A 179 12.04 -26.67 -9.26
C GLU A 179 11.03 -25.65 -8.70
N THR A 180 10.39 -24.84 -9.57
CA THR A 180 9.54 -23.72 -9.14
C THR A 180 8.06 -23.89 -9.50
N ILE A 181 7.67 -24.94 -10.22
CA ILE A 181 6.28 -25.11 -10.69
C ILE A 181 5.26 -25.06 -9.55
N LEU A 182 5.56 -25.71 -8.42
CA LEU A 182 4.70 -25.70 -7.24
C LEU A 182 4.56 -24.28 -6.64
N LEU A 183 5.63 -23.48 -6.69
CA LEU A 183 5.61 -22.10 -6.23
C LEU A 183 4.83 -21.21 -7.21
N ILE A 184 5.03 -21.42 -8.52
CA ILE A 184 4.33 -20.70 -9.58
C ILE A 184 2.83 -20.97 -9.52
N GLU A 185 2.41 -22.24 -9.37
CA GLU A 185 0.99 -22.59 -9.28
C GLU A 185 0.32 -22.05 -8.01
N LYS A 186 1.08 -21.99 -6.91
CA LYS A 186 0.59 -21.51 -5.61
C LYS A 186 0.50 -19.99 -5.53
N TYR A 187 1.53 -19.29 -5.97
CA TYR A 187 1.66 -17.83 -5.82
C TYR A 187 1.33 -17.08 -7.10
N LEU A 188 1.20 -17.77 -8.23
CA LEU A 188 1.00 -17.17 -9.56
C LEU A 188 2.08 -16.13 -9.87
N ILE A 189 3.33 -16.47 -9.55
CA ILE A 189 4.52 -15.67 -9.82
C ILE A 189 5.54 -16.57 -10.50
N HIS A 190 6.13 -16.11 -11.60
CA HIS A 190 7.34 -16.71 -12.17
C HIS A 190 8.50 -15.74 -12.07
N SER A 191 9.73 -16.24 -11.98
CA SER A 191 10.91 -15.40 -11.99
C SER A 191 12.04 -15.99 -12.82
N CYS A 192 12.88 -15.11 -13.36
CA CYS A 192 14.11 -15.48 -14.06
C CYS A 192 15.14 -14.35 -13.93
N PRO A 193 16.41 -14.60 -14.30
CA PRO A 193 17.40 -13.55 -14.43
C PRO A 193 17.02 -12.57 -15.54
N ASN A 194 17.24 -11.29 -15.32
CA ASN A 194 17.00 -10.24 -16.32
C ASN A 194 17.92 -10.35 -17.55
N SER A 195 19.02 -11.10 -17.44
CA SER A 195 19.89 -11.40 -18.58
C SER A 195 19.22 -12.27 -19.65
N TYR A 196 18.07 -12.88 -19.37
CA TYR A 196 17.36 -13.72 -20.32
C TYR A 196 16.57 -12.86 -21.30
N SER A 197 16.82 -13.01 -22.59
CA SER A 197 16.09 -12.28 -23.63
C SER A 197 14.91 -13.10 -24.13
N TYR A 198 13.71 -12.82 -23.62
CA TYR A 198 12.48 -13.44 -24.10
C TYR A 198 11.79 -12.53 -25.12
N LYS A 199 11.21 -13.13 -26.16
CA LYS A 199 10.28 -12.43 -27.05
C LYS A 199 9.13 -11.87 -26.24
N LYS A 200 8.60 -10.73 -26.66
CA LYS A 200 7.46 -10.11 -26.00
C LYS A 200 6.19 -10.93 -26.25
N THR A 201 5.55 -11.42 -25.19
CA THR A 201 4.32 -12.22 -25.24
C THR A 201 3.31 -11.75 -24.19
N GLU A 202 2.03 -12.02 -24.40
CA GLU A 202 0.99 -11.82 -23.37
C GLU A 202 0.78 -13.04 -22.48
N HIS A 203 1.14 -14.21 -22.98
CA HIS A 203 0.88 -15.48 -22.32
C HIS A 203 2.17 -16.23 -22.02
N ILE A 204 2.14 -17.00 -20.94
CA ILE A 204 3.21 -17.89 -20.53
C ILE A 204 2.67 -19.26 -20.12
N THR A 205 3.41 -20.31 -20.40
CA THR A 205 3.16 -21.66 -19.92
C THR A 205 4.46 -22.29 -19.42
N PHE A 206 4.33 -23.36 -18.64
CA PHE A 206 5.43 -23.95 -17.91
C PHE A 206 5.59 -25.42 -18.25
N ARG A 207 6.79 -25.78 -18.69
CA ARG A 207 7.17 -27.15 -18.98
C ARG A 207 7.63 -27.84 -17.70
N THR A 208 6.97 -28.94 -17.35
CA THR A 208 7.35 -29.76 -16.20
C THR A 208 8.21 -30.96 -16.62
N PRO A 209 9.27 -31.29 -15.86
CA PRO A 209 10.03 -32.51 -16.07
C PRO A 209 9.18 -33.78 -15.93
N PRO A 210 9.59 -34.90 -16.55
CA PRO A 210 10.77 -35.03 -17.40
C PRO A 210 10.50 -34.72 -18.89
N TYR A 211 9.25 -34.66 -19.32
CA TYR A 211 8.87 -34.58 -20.74
C TYR A 211 8.38 -33.21 -21.20
N GLY A 212 8.41 -32.20 -20.33
CA GLY A 212 7.95 -30.86 -20.64
C GLY A 212 6.44 -30.72 -20.74
N GLU A 213 5.69 -31.50 -19.96
CA GLU A 213 4.23 -31.39 -19.95
C GLU A 213 3.79 -29.98 -19.57
N MET A 214 2.86 -29.45 -20.35
CA MET A 214 2.22 -28.16 -20.12
C MET A 214 0.73 -28.38 -19.87
N ASN A 215 0.22 -27.80 -18.78
CA ASN A 215 -1.16 -28.03 -18.34
C ASN A 215 -2.01 -26.76 -18.30
N THR A 216 -1.38 -25.59 -18.27
CA THR A 216 -2.06 -24.31 -18.07
C THR A 216 -1.30 -23.21 -18.80
N ILE A 217 -2.06 -22.38 -19.50
CA ILE A 217 -1.62 -21.10 -20.03
C ILE A 217 -2.03 -20.04 -19.00
N TYR A 218 -1.07 -19.20 -18.65
CA TYR A 218 -1.22 -18.07 -17.76
C TYR A 218 -1.15 -16.79 -18.58
N LYS A 219 -1.90 -15.78 -18.15
CA LYS A 219 -1.75 -14.42 -18.65
C LYS A 219 -0.68 -13.72 -17.81
N ILE A 220 0.19 -12.96 -18.47
CA ILE A 220 1.16 -12.09 -17.82
C ILE A 220 0.48 -10.77 -17.54
N ASP A 221 0.13 -10.53 -16.27
CA ASP A 221 -0.56 -9.30 -15.87
C ASP A 221 0.42 -8.14 -15.68
N LYS A 222 1.59 -8.43 -15.07
CA LYS A 222 2.68 -7.46 -14.88
C LYS A 222 4.04 -8.14 -14.99
N VAL A 223 5.02 -7.39 -15.48
CA VAL A 223 6.44 -7.77 -15.43
C VAL A 223 7.18 -6.69 -14.66
N MET A 224 8.02 -7.09 -13.71
CA MET A 224 8.77 -6.15 -12.88
C MET A 224 10.20 -6.61 -12.65
N LEU A 225 11.10 -5.64 -12.57
CA LEU A 225 12.48 -5.85 -12.15
C LEU A 225 12.57 -5.49 -10.67
N VAL A 226 12.99 -6.43 -9.82
CA VAL A 226 13.16 -6.24 -8.39
C VAL A 226 14.63 -6.45 -8.06
N PRO A 227 15.42 -5.38 -7.90
CA PRO A 227 16.80 -5.51 -7.50
C PRO A 227 16.91 -6.19 -6.12
N LYS A 228 17.97 -6.97 -5.91
CA LYS A 228 18.11 -7.84 -4.73
C LYS A 228 17.93 -7.11 -3.39
N ASN A 229 18.39 -5.87 -3.28
CA ASN A 229 18.26 -5.05 -2.08
C ASN A 229 16.82 -4.57 -1.79
N TYR A 230 15.90 -4.69 -2.76
CA TYR A 230 14.50 -4.30 -2.63
C TYR A 230 13.53 -5.48 -2.48
N GLN A 231 14.03 -6.72 -2.50
CA GLN A 231 13.19 -7.93 -2.44
C GLN A 231 12.34 -8.05 -1.16
N ASN A 232 12.72 -7.35 -0.08
CA ASN A 232 11.96 -7.27 1.18
C ASN A 232 11.35 -5.88 1.44
N ASN A 233 11.36 -4.98 0.46
CA ASN A 233 10.90 -3.60 0.64
C ASN A 233 9.45 -3.43 0.16
N LEU A 234 8.51 -3.30 1.12
CA LEU A 234 7.09 -3.13 0.82
C LEU A 234 6.76 -1.78 0.19
N GLU A 235 7.46 -0.71 0.57
CA GLU A 235 7.27 0.63 -0.02
C GLU A 235 7.69 0.63 -1.49
N TYR A 236 8.73 -0.12 -1.84
CA TYR A 236 9.14 -0.32 -3.22
C TYR A 236 8.04 -0.99 -4.04
N PHE A 237 7.43 -2.07 -3.55
CA PHE A 237 6.34 -2.74 -4.27
C PHE A 237 5.09 -1.88 -4.42
N ASP A 238 4.73 -1.09 -3.39
CA ASP A 238 3.64 -0.12 -3.45
C ASP A 238 3.89 0.94 -4.53
N SER A 239 5.12 1.45 -4.61
CA SER A 239 5.51 2.43 -5.65
C SER A 239 5.40 1.88 -7.08
N GLN A 240 5.52 0.55 -7.26
CA GLN A 240 5.36 -0.12 -8.56
C GLN A 240 3.89 -0.41 -8.90
N GLY A 241 2.94 0.03 -8.06
CA GLY A 241 1.51 -0.13 -8.31
C GLY A 241 1.01 -1.56 -8.09
N LEU A 242 1.64 -2.32 -7.20
CA LEU A 242 1.12 -3.63 -6.78
C LEU A 242 -0.01 -3.44 -5.77
N SER A 243 -1.04 -4.29 -5.83
CA SER A 243 -2.02 -4.42 -4.76
C SER A 243 -1.45 -5.18 -3.57
N LEU A 244 -2.07 -5.07 -2.39
CA LEU A 244 -1.64 -5.83 -1.20
C LEU A 244 -1.59 -7.35 -1.44
N GLU A 245 -2.54 -7.88 -2.21
CA GLU A 245 -2.57 -9.30 -2.59
C GLU A 245 -1.39 -9.67 -3.50
N GLU A 246 -1.09 -8.83 -4.50
CA GLU A 246 0.05 -9.03 -5.41
C GLU A 246 1.37 -8.98 -4.65
N MET A 247 1.52 -8.05 -3.68
CA MET A 247 2.70 -7.95 -2.83
C MET A 247 2.88 -9.19 -1.95
N GLU A 248 1.80 -9.69 -1.34
CA GLU A 248 1.87 -10.86 -0.49
C GLU A 248 2.27 -12.11 -1.27
N ARG A 249 1.67 -12.32 -2.45
CA ARG A 249 2.05 -13.40 -3.39
C ARG A 249 3.52 -13.30 -3.79
N LEU A 250 3.97 -12.12 -4.19
CA LEU A 250 5.35 -11.88 -4.61
C LEU A 250 6.36 -12.16 -3.48
N ARG A 251 6.11 -11.62 -2.28
CA ARG A 251 6.99 -11.83 -1.12
C ARG A 251 7.08 -13.30 -0.74
N ASN A 252 5.95 -13.99 -0.68
CA ASN A 252 5.92 -15.41 -0.32
C ASN A 252 6.59 -16.30 -1.38
N TYR A 253 6.55 -15.88 -2.65
CA TYR A 253 7.28 -16.55 -3.73
C TYR A 253 8.79 -16.31 -3.60
N ILE A 254 9.23 -15.06 -3.41
CA ILE A 254 10.64 -14.69 -3.25
C ILE A 254 11.29 -15.46 -2.10
N ASP A 255 10.63 -15.51 -0.94
CA ASP A 255 11.12 -16.19 0.27
C ASP A 255 11.40 -17.69 0.05
N LYS A 256 10.64 -18.34 -0.83
CA LYS A 256 10.72 -19.79 -1.07
C LYS A 256 11.45 -20.17 -2.35
N ASN A 257 11.82 -19.19 -3.16
CA ASN A 257 12.43 -19.43 -4.46
C ASN A 257 13.91 -19.82 -4.27
N PRO A 258 14.34 -21.00 -4.76
CA PRO A 258 15.74 -21.42 -4.64
C PRO A 258 16.72 -20.56 -5.47
N PHE A 259 16.22 -19.83 -6.47
CA PHE A 259 17.05 -19.08 -7.42
C PHE A 259 17.31 -17.64 -6.98
N THR A 260 18.38 -17.45 -6.21
CA THR A 260 18.77 -16.13 -5.63
C THR A 260 19.29 -15.09 -6.63
N LYS A 261 19.49 -15.47 -7.90
CA LYS A 261 19.91 -14.58 -8.99
C LYS A 261 18.72 -14.03 -9.80
N ASN A 262 17.51 -14.46 -9.51
CA ASN A 262 16.33 -14.00 -10.22
C ASN A 262 15.94 -12.60 -9.72
N ASP A 263 15.87 -11.66 -10.66
CA ASP A 263 15.55 -10.26 -10.44
C ASP A 263 14.43 -9.77 -11.36
N ARG A 264 13.98 -10.58 -12.33
CA ARG A 264 12.79 -10.31 -13.15
C ARG A 264 11.64 -11.23 -12.74
N PHE A 265 10.51 -10.62 -12.41
CA PHE A 265 9.31 -11.30 -11.91
C PHE A 265 8.12 -11.05 -12.83
N TYR A 266 7.34 -12.10 -13.06
CA TYR A 266 6.12 -12.11 -13.83
C TYR A 266 4.97 -12.40 -12.88
N LEU A 267 4.05 -11.44 -12.74
CA LEU A 267 2.81 -11.61 -12.02
C LEU A 267 1.78 -12.18 -12.97
N LEU A 268 1.18 -13.29 -12.57
CA LEU A 268 0.35 -14.12 -13.44
C LEU A 268 -1.10 -14.18 -12.94
N SER A 269 -1.99 -14.43 -13.89
CA SER A 269 -3.34 -14.95 -13.65
C SER A 269 -3.56 -16.20 -14.48
N LYS A 270 -4.41 -17.10 -13.98
CA LYS A 270 -4.79 -18.30 -14.75
C LYS A 270 -5.68 -17.86 -15.91
N TRP A 271 -5.28 -18.20 -17.13
CA TRP A 271 -6.07 -17.87 -18.31
C TRP A 271 -6.84 -19.09 -18.82
N LYS A 272 -6.12 -20.17 -19.16
CA LYS A 272 -6.74 -21.36 -19.73
C LYS A 272 -6.04 -22.64 -19.29
N LYS A 273 -6.81 -23.60 -18.77
CA LYS A 273 -6.33 -24.96 -18.57
C LYS A 273 -6.34 -25.68 -19.92
N LEU A 274 -5.25 -26.36 -20.26
CA LEU A 274 -5.15 -27.08 -21.52
C LEU A 274 -6.01 -28.36 -21.46
N PRO A 275 -6.76 -28.66 -22.54
CA PRO A 275 -7.65 -29.82 -22.58
C PRO A 275 -6.87 -31.15 -22.63
N GLN A 276 -5.64 -31.12 -23.13
CA GLN A 276 -4.71 -32.25 -23.17
C GLN A 276 -3.35 -31.82 -22.64
N LYS A 277 -2.57 -32.79 -22.13
CA LYS A 277 -1.19 -32.57 -21.68
C LYS A 277 -0.29 -32.40 -22.90
N HIS A 278 -0.22 -31.18 -23.44
CA HIS A 278 0.67 -30.89 -24.55
C HIS A 278 2.13 -31.07 -24.10
N ARG A 279 2.95 -31.69 -24.95
CA ARG A 279 4.37 -31.92 -24.73
C ARG A 279 5.13 -31.46 -25.98
N PRO A 280 6.27 -30.78 -25.82
CA PRO A 280 7.14 -30.51 -26.96
C PRO A 280 7.75 -31.82 -27.46
N THR A 281 8.14 -31.84 -28.74
CA THR A 281 8.85 -32.96 -29.36
C THR A 281 10.18 -33.27 -28.66
N GLU A 282 10.86 -32.24 -28.12
CA GLU A 282 12.11 -32.36 -27.35
C GLU A 282 12.05 -31.49 -26.08
N TYR A 283 12.49 -32.04 -24.95
CA TYR A 283 12.59 -31.28 -23.70
C TYR A 283 13.86 -30.44 -23.68
N LYS A 284 13.68 -29.12 -23.81
CA LYS A 284 14.74 -28.11 -23.75
C LYS A 284 14.58 -27.22 -22.53
N ASN A 285 15.69 -26.75 -21.97
CA ASN A 285 15.68 -25.80 -20.84
C ASN A 285 15.50 -24.36 -21.33
N GLU A 286 15.86 -24.09 -22.58
CA GLU A 286 15.73 -22.81 -23.25
C GLU A 286 14.26 -22.40 -23.42
N ALA A 287 14.01 -21.09 -23.52
CA ALA A 287 12.68 -20.59 -23.83
C ALA A 287 12.21 -21.11 -25.19
N MET A 288 10.96 -21.58 -25.24
CA MET A 288 10.28 -22.00 -26.47
C MET A 288 9.04 -21.14 -26.66
N TYR A 289 8.48 -21.14 -27.86
CA TYR A 289 7.31 -20.35 -28.21
C TYR A 289 6.30 -21.21 -28.94
N PHE A 290 5.03 -21.01 -28.61
CA PHE A 290 3.92 -21.74 -29.21
C PHE A 290 2.81 -20.76 -29.58
N SER A 291 1.99 -21.14 -30.56
CA SER A 291 0.68 -20.52 -30.76
C SER A 291 -0.32 -21.07 -29.74
N ILE A 292 -1.33 -20.28 -29.41
CA ILE A 292 -2.46 -20.70 -28.58
C ILE A 292 -3.14 -21.92 -29.23
N ASN A 293 -3.28 -21.91 -30.57
CA ASN A 293 -3.88 -23.01 -31.30
C ASN A 293 -3.10 -24.30 -31.11
N GLN A 294 -1.76 -24.30 -31.27
CA GLN A 294 -0.92 -25.47 -31.05
C GLN A 294 -1.13 -26.10 -29.66
N LEU A 295 -1.21 -25.26 -28.62
CA LEU A 295 -1.40 -25.73 -27.25
C LEU A 295 -2.83 -26.23 -26.97
N VAL A 296 -3.84 -25.64 -27.62
CA VAL A 296 -5.26 -25.94 -27.37
C VAL A 296 -5.75 -27.13 -28.20
N THR A 297 -5.30 -27.29 -29.45
CA THR A 297 -5.74 -28.36 -30.35
C THR A 297 -4.85 -29.59 -30.31
N GLY A 298 -3.59 -29.47 -29.84
CA GLY A 298 -2.65 -30.57 -29.76
C GLY A 298 -2.00 -30.96 -31.09
N ASN A 299 -2.24 -30.21 -32.18
CA ASN A 299 -1.62 -30.46 -33.48
C ASN A 299 -0.24 -29.78 -33.56
N GLU A 300 0.80 -30.58 -33.80
CA GLU A 300 2.08 -30.10 -34.34
C GLU A 300 1.81 -29.67 -35.79
N GLU A 301 1.94 -28.38 -36.10
CA GLU A 301 2.11 -27.98 -37.51
C GLU A 301 3.52 -28.41 -37.94
N GLN A 302 3.54 -29.19 -39.03
CA GLN A 302 4.72 -29.79 -39.68
C GLN A 302 5.71 -28.76 -40.20
#